data_AF-A0A554JC65-F1
#
_entry.id   AF-A0A554JC65-F1
#
_cell.length_a   1.000
_cell.length_b   1.000
_cell.length_c   1.000
_cell.angle_alpha   90.00
_cell.angle_beta   90.00
_cell.angle_gamma   90.00
#
_symmetry.space_group_name_H-M   'P 1'
#
loop_
_entity.id
_entity.type
_entity.pdbx_description
1 polymer ?
#
loop_
_entity_poly.entity_id
_entity_poly.type
_entity_poly.pdbx_seq_one_letter_code
_entity_poly.pdbx_strand_id
1 'polypeptide(L)'
;MRKLAILGSSLAVMLALTAAPAFASDTNDDSSSDSRSEQMEIKKAEQEKRLEASKKAQELKVEARKTELEKKEQERKEKIEAKKKIEEQKTECIKKSVEVRKTVMETTRETRMETVRTAFSARETALRTVRGMPETTDEEKAAKKAALKKAQKDFQAAIKVAQTAFKAANKTADDVAKKTRTVCNTKVPATTNTGTTK
;
A
#
# COMPACT_ATOMS: atom_id res chain seq x y z
N MET A 1 -24.22 -20.47 -8.37
CA MET A 1 -25.10 -19.47 -9.02
C MET A 1 -24.24 -18.27 -9.41
N ARG A 2 -23.70 -18.24 -10.63
CA ARG A 2 -24.16 -17.43 -11.79
C ARG A 2 -24.48 -15.97 -11.44
N LYS A 3 -23.64 -15.05 -11.93
CA LYS A 3 -24.02 -13.83 -12.69
C LYS A 3 -22.78 -13.26 -13.42
N LEU A 4 -22.50 -13.88 -14.57
CA LEU A 4 -21.83 -13.27 -15.72
C LEU A 4 -22.88 -12.41 -16.42
N ALA A 5 -22.60 -11.13 -16.70
CA ALA A 5 -23.42 -10.35 -17.62
C ALA A 5 -22.68 -9.13 -18.19
N ILE A 6 -22.47 -9.20 -19.51
CA ILE A 6 -22.77 -8.14 -20.49
C ILE A 6 -21.84 -6.92 -20.49
N LEU A 7 -20.97 -6.87 -21.52
CA LEU A 7 -20.84 -5.70 -22.41
C LEU A 7 -20.11 -6.14 -23.68
N GLY A 8 -20.82 -6.94 -24.47
CA GLY A 8 -20.58 -7.06 -25.90
C GLY A 8 -21.57 -6.14 -26.60
N SER A 9 -21.05 -5.14 -27.32
CA SER A 9 -21.83 -4.40 -28.32
C SER A 9 -20.92 -3.56 -29.18
N SER A 10 -21.16 -3.64 -30.49
CA SER A 10 -20.76 -2.70 -31.54
C SER A 10 -19.45 -2.97 -32.30
N LEU A 11 -19.30 -4.18 -32.84
CA LEU A 11 -18.55 -4.41 -34.08
C LEU A 11 -19.52 -4.82 -35.20
N ALA A 12 -20.53 -3.98 -35.47
CA ALA A 12 -21.51 -4.22 -36.54
C ALA A 12 -22.10 -2.89 -37.03
N VAL A 13 -21.26 -1.94 -37.45
CA VAL A 13 -21.70 -0.77 -38.23
C VAL A 13 -20.60 -0.41 -39.22
N MET A 14 -20.44 -1.20 -40.29
CA MET A 14 -19.71 -0.82 -41.51
C MET A 14 -20.14 -1.74 -42.68
N LEU A 15 -21.45 -1.94 -42.86
CA LEU A 15 -21.96 -2.59 -44.09
C LEU A 15 -23.36 -2.06 -44.43
N ALA A 16 -23.50 -0.75 -44.56
CA ALA A 16 -24.70 -0.12 -45.14
C ALA A 16 -24.38 1.32 -45.55
N LEU A 17 -24.06 1.51 -46.84
CA LEU A 17 -24.09 2.71 -47.68
C LEU A 17 -23.06 2.42 -48.77
N THR A 18 -23.43 2.03 -49.98
CA THR A 18 -24.18 2.88 -50.90
C THR A 18 -25.03 2.04 -51.85
N ALA A 19 -26.35 2.20 -51.72
CA ALA A 19 -27.26 2.02 -52.84
C ALA A 19 -26.88 3.01 -53.96
N ALA A 20 -27.00 2.53 -55.21
CA ALA A 20 -26.70 3.25 -56.43
C ALA A 20 -27.51 4.55 -56.62
N PRO A 21 -27.12 5.42 -57.55
CA PRO A 21 -28.04 5.97 -58.52
C PRO A 21 -27.97 5.15 -59.80
N ALA A 22 -29.08 4.48 -60.13
CA ALA A 22 -29.36 4.03 -61.47
C ALA A 22 -29.45 5.28 -62.37
N PHE A 23 -28.51 5.44 -63.30
CA PHE A 23 -28.67 6.38 -64.41
C PHE A 23 -29.46 5.66 -65.50
N ALA A 24 -30.77 5.89 -65.52
CA ALA A 24 -31.60 5.72 -66.71
C ALA A 24 -31.93 7.12 -67.23
N SER A 25 -31.37 7.46 -68.38
CA SER A 25 -31.86 8.55 -69.22
C SER A 25 -31.31 8.37 -70.64
N ASP A 26 -32.23 7.87 -71.46
CA ASP A 26 -32.43 8.10 -72.89
C ASP A 26 -31.26 7.99 -73.88
N THR A 27 -31.45 7.00 -74.75
CA THR A 27 -30.93 6.92 -76.10
C THR A 27 -31.36 8.16 -76.89
N ASN A 28 -30.38 8.99 -77.27
CA ASN A 28 -30.40 9.68 -78.55
C ASN A 28 -29.00 9.58 -79.14
N ASP A 29 -28.96 9.06 -80.36
CA ASP A 29 -27.83 9.09 -81.27
C ASP A 29 -27.32 10.55 -81.43
N ASP A 30 -26.03 10.76 -81.22
CA ASP A 30 -25.14 11.29 -82.25
C ASP A 30 -23.70 11.42 -81.72
N SER A 31 -22.77 10.85 -82.48
CA SER A 31 -21.33 11.15 -82.55
C SER A 31 -20.57 11.58 -81.28
N SER A 32 -19.82 10.67 -80.65
CA SER A 32 -18.44 10.88 -80.15
C SER A 32 -18.02 9.74 -79.21
N SER A 33 -17.38 8.72 -79.77
CA SER A 33 -16.88 7.56 -79.03
C SER A 33 -15.65 7.85 -78.15
N ASP A 34 -14.99 9.01 -78.29
CA ASP A 34 -13.76 9.33 -77.55
C ASP A 34 -14.01 9.99 -76.19
N SER A 35 -14.96 10.92 -76.07
CA SER A 35 -15.11 11.74 -74.85
C SER A 35 -15.73 11.01 -73.65
N ARG A 36 -16.45 9.90 -73.90
CA ARG A 36 -17.12 9.10 -72.85
C ARG A 36 -16.16 8.13 -72.16
N SER A 37 -15.14 7.66 -72.90
CA SER A 37 -14.05 6.83 -72.36
C SER A 37 -13.14 7.65 -71.46
N GLU A 38 -12.76 8.86 -71.90
CA GLU A 38 -11.95 9.78 -71.11
C GLU A 38 -12.64 10.19 -69.78
N GLN A 39 -13.95 10.45 -69.80
CA GLN A 39 -14.70 10.73 -68.56
C GLN A 39 -14.73 9.56 -67.57
N MET A 40 -14.76 8.31 -68.04
CA MET A 40 -14.71 7.14 -67.16
C MET A 40 -13.31 6.94 -66.57
N GLU A 41 -12.26 7.16 -67.33
CA GLU A 41 -10.88 7.06 -66.85
C GLU A 41 -10.56 8.14 -65.81
N ILE A 42 -11.02 9.39 -66.02
CA ILE A 42 -10.89 10.49 -65.06
C ILE A 42 -11.62 10.16 -63.75
N LYS A 43 -12.86 9.66 -63.82
CA LYS A 43 -13.64 9.27 -62.62
C LYS A 43 -13.00 8.10 -61.88
N LYS A 44 -12.42 7.12 -62.59
CA LYS A 44 -11.73 5.98 -61.99
C LYS A 44 -10.44 6.41 -61.29
N ALA A 45 -9.65 7.28 -61.92
CA ALA A 45 -8.45 7.87 -61.32
C ALA A 45 -8.77 8.74 -60.09
N GLU A 46 -9.88 9.49 -60.12
CA GLU A 46 -10.34 10.27 -58.96
C GLU A 46 -10.82 9.38 -57.81
N GLN A 47 -11.56 8.31 -58.09
CA GLN A 47 -11.95 7.32 -57.08
C GLN A 47 -10.74 6.62 -56.48
N GLU A 48 -9.74 6.26 -57.29
CA GLU A 48 -8.51 5.61 -56.83
C GLU A 48 -7.70 6.53 -55.92
N LYS A 49 -7.55 7.81 -56.28
CA LYS A 49 -6.94 8.83 -55.40
C LYS A 49 -7.69 9.02 -54.09
N ARG A 50 -9.04 9.03 -54.12
CA ARG A 50 -9.86 9.10 -52.90
C ARG A 50 -9.70 7.87 -52.02
N LEU A 51 -9.60 6.69 -52.62
CA LEU A 51 -9.43 5.42 -51.92
C LEU A 51 -8.03 5.31 -51.30
N GLU A 52 -6.99 5.77 -52.00
CA GLU A 52 -5.62 5.85 -51.48
C GLU A 52 -5.50 6.87 -50.34
N ALA A 53 -6.12 8.06 -50.47
CA ALA A 53 -6.20 9.04 -49.40
C ALA A 53 -6.95 8.50 -48.17
N SER A 54 -8.02 7.73 -48.37
CA SER A 54 -8.75 7.07 -47.29
C SER A 54 -7.92 5.99 -46.59
N LYS A 55 -7.13 5.20 -47.32
CA LYS A 55 -6.20 4.21 -46.74
C LYS A 55 -5.12 4.88 -45.90
N LYS A 56 -4.47 5.93 -46.42
CA LYS A 56 -3.48 6.73 -45.68
C LYS A 56 -4.09 7.35 -44.42
N ALA A 57 -5.32 7.88 -44.50
CA ALA A 57 -6.02 8.41 -43.33
C ALA A 57 -6.36 7.34 -42.28
N GLN A 58 -6.65 6.10 -42.69
CA GLN A 58 -6.85 4.98 -41.76
C GLN A 58 -5.53 4.52 -41.13
N GLU A 59 -4.45 4.43 -41.90
CA GLU A 59 -3.12 4.06 -41.39
C GLU A 59 -2.65 5.05 -40.33
N LEU A 60 -2.77 6.36 -40.59
CA LEU A 60 -2.46 7.41 -39.61
C LEU A 60 -3.30 7.29 -38.33
N LYS A 61 -4.59 6.92 -38.44
CA LYS A 61 -5.45 6.70 -37.27
C LYS A 61 -5.04 5.46 -36.48
N VAL A 62 -4.60 4.40 -37.15
CA VAL A 62 -4.11 3.18 -36.50
C VAL A 62 -2.79 3.45 -35.80
N GLU A 63 -1.88 4.18 -36.43
CA GLU A 63 -0.58 4.56 -35.87
C GLU A 63 -0.74 5.48 -34.65
N ALA A 64 -1.61 6.50 -34.74
CA ALA A 64 -1.94 7.35 -33.60
C ALA A 64 -2.55 6.58 -32.42
N ARG A 65 -3.37 5.55 -32.69
CA ARG A 65 -3.91 4.68 -31.63
C ARG A 65 -2.86 3.77 -31.02
N LYS A 66 -1.91 3.25 -31.81
CA LYS A 66 -0.81 2.42 -31.31
C LYS A 66 0.08 3.22 -30.36
N THR A 67 0.47 4.43 -30.74
CA THR A 67 1.30 5.30 -29.88
C THR A 67 0.55 5.72 -28.61
N GLU A 68 -0.76 5.96 -28.67
CA GLU A 68 -1.58 6.23 -27.48
C GLU A 68 -1.65 5.02 -26.55
N LEU A 69 -1.79 3.81 -27.09
CA LEU A 69 -1.81 2.56 -26.30
C LEU A 69 -0.46 2.30 -25.63
N GLU A 70 0.64 2.47 -26.35
CA GLU A 70 2.01 2.34 -25.79
C GLU A 70 2.24 3.32 -24.64
N LYS A 71 1.84 4.59 -24.81
CA LYS A 71 1.90 5.59 -23.74
C LYS A 71 1.08 5.19 -22.52
N LYS A 72 -0.16 4.72 -22.72
CA LYS A 72 -1.02 4.22 -21.61
C LYS A 72 -0.43 3.00 -20.93
N GLU A 73 0.23 2.11 -21.65
CA GLU A 73 0.89 0.94 -21.08
C GLU A 73 2.10 1.35 -20.23
N GLN A 74 2.90 2.31 -20.72
CA GLN A 74 4.04 2.85 -19.99
C GLN A 74 3.61 3.58 -18.71
N GLU A 75 2.58 4.43 -18.78
CA GLU A 75 1.98 5.06 -17.60
C GLU A 75 1.46 4.04 -16.59
N ARG A 76 0.90 2.91 -17.04
CA ARG A 76 0.46 1.82 -16.16
C ARG A 76 1.64 1.12 -15.49
N LYS A 77 2.73 0.84 -16.23
CA LYS A 77 3.95 0.24 -15.68
C LYS A 77 4.57 1.13 -14.61
N GLU A 78 4.69 2.42 -14.87
CA GLU A 78 5.20 3.41 -13.91
C GLU A 78 4.33 3.48 -12.65
N LYS A 79 2.99 3.47 -12.80
CA LYS A 79 2.06 3.42 -11.66
C LYS A 79 2.21 2.14 -10.84
N ILE A 80 2.42 0.98 -11.48
CA ILE A 80 2.62 -0.29 -10.78
C ILE A 80 3.94 -0.27 -10.01
N GLU A 81 5.03 0.21 -10.64
CA GLU A 81 6.34 0.30 -10.01
C GLU A 81 6.33 1.27 -8.81
N ALA A 82 5.69 2.42 -8.96
CA ALA A 82 5.52 3.39 -7.87
C ALA A 82 4.73 2.79 -6.70
N LYS A 83 3.65 2.04 -6.97
CA LYS A 83 2.89 1.33 -5.93
C LYS A 83 3.74 0.27 -5.22
N LYS A 84 4.56 -0.48 -5.96
CA LYS A 84 5.45 -1.49 -5.40
C LYS A 84 6.49 -0.86 -4.47
N LYS A 85 7.13 0.24 -4.88
CA LYS A 85 8.09 0.99 -4.03
C LYS A 85 7.42 1.50 -2.75
N ILE A 86 6.19 2.00 -2.84
CA ILE A 86 5.41 2.42 -1.68
C ILE A 86 5.14 1.24 -0.71
N GLU A 87 4.76 0.09 -1.25
CA GLU A 87 4.48 -1.10 -0.44
C GLU A 87 5.75 -1.63 0.24
N GLU A 88 6.87 -1.70 -0.49
CA GLU A 88 8.18 -2.05 0.06
C GLU A 88 8.57 -1.10 1.20
N GLN A 89 8.47 0.22 1.01
CA GLN A 89 8.73 1.21 2.06
C GLN A 89 7.83 1.02 3.28
N LYS A 90 6.54 0.72 3.10
CA LYS A 90 5.63 0.42 4.21
C LYS A 90 6.08 -0.83 4.97
N THR A 91 6.43 -1.90 4.27
CA THR A 91 6.87 -3.15 4.91
C THR A 91 8.17 -2.95 5.69
N GLU A 92 9.14 -2.22 5.14
CA GLU A 92 10.41 -1.92 5.82
C GLU A 92 10.17 -1.05 7.08
N CYS A 93 9.30 -0.05 6.97
CA CYS A 93 8.96 0.81 8.09
C CYS A 93 8.25 0.04 9.22
N ILE A 94 7.36 -0.90 8.87
CA ILE A 94 6.73 -1.82 9.84
C ILE A 94 7.79 -2.70 10.51
N LYS A 95 8.71 -3.30 9.75
CA LYS A 95 9.81 -4.11 10.30
C LYS A 95 10.62 -3.34 11.33
N LYS A 96 11.07 -2.12 11.00
CA LYS A 96 11.80 -1.23 11.92
C LYS A 96 10.99 -0.92 13.19
N SER A 97 9.68 -0.67 13.07
CA SER A 97 8.82 -0.39 14.22
C SER A 97 8.69 -1.61 15.17
N VAL A 98 8.64 -2.82 14.61
CA VAL A 98 8.56 -4.06 15.38
C VAL A 98 9.88 -4.35 16.07
N GLU A 99 11.00 -4.12 15.38
CA GLU A 99 12.35 -4.31 15.94
C GLU A 99 12.61 -3.38 17.11
N VAL A 100 12.34 -2.08 16.97
CA VAL A 100 12.43 -1.11 18.07
C VAL A 100 11.60 -1.54 19.28
N ARG A 101 10.36 -1.99 19.06
CA ARG A 101 9.50 -2.49 20.15
C ARG A 101 10.11 -3.71 20.82
N LYS A 102 10.65 -4.66 20.05
CA LYS A 102 11.28 -5.86 20.58
C LYS A 102 12.47 -5.51 21.47
N THR A 103 13.37 -4.64 21.01
CA THR A 103 14.55 -4.21 21.78
C THR A 103 14.17 -3.50 23.07
N VAL A 104 13.17 -2.60 23.03
CA VAL A 104 12.69 -1.92 24.26
C VAL A 104 12.07 -2.92 25.24
N MET A 105 11.31 -3.90 24.76
CA MET A 105 10.71 -4.93 25.61
C MET A 105 11.75 -5.87 26.24
N GLU A 106 12.77 -6.27 25.49
CA GLU A 106 13.86 -7.13 25.97
C GLU A 106 14.69 -6.41 27.05
N THR A 107 15.18 -5.21 26.76
CA THR A 107 15.93 -4.39 27.73
C THR A 107 15.12 -4.13 28.99
N THR A 108 13.85 -3.74 28.87
CA THR A 108 12.97 -3.52 30.03
C THR A 108 12.75 -4.81 30.84
N ARG A 109 12.63 -5.97 30.16
CA ARG A 109 12.50 -7.27 30.83
C ARG A 109 13.75 -7.60 31.62
N GLU A 110 14.94 -7.42 31.04
CA GLU A 110 16.21 -7.67 31.71
C GLU A 110 16.39 -6.81 32.95
N THR A 111 16.19 -5.50 32.84
CA THR A 111 16.26 -4.56 33.98
C THR A 111 15.27 -4.92 35.08
N ARG A 112 14.04 -5.35 34.72
CA ARG A 112 13.05 -5.81 35.70
C ARG A 112 13.53 -7.07 36.41
N MET A 113 14.04 -8.06 35.68
CA MET A 113 14.54 -9.31 36.28
C MET A 113 15.70 -9.04 37.23
N GLU A 114 16.61 -8.14 36.85
CA GLU A 114 17.72 -7.71 37.69
C GLU A 114 17.23 -7.01 38.97
N THR A 115 16.29 -6.07 38.85
CA THR A 115 15.69 -5.37 40.01
C THR A 115 15.00 -6.34 40.97
N VAL A 116 14.29 -7.34 40.43
CA VAL A 116 13.64 -8.38 41.25
C VAL A 116 14.69 -9.26 41.93
N ARG A 117 15.77 -9.61 41.22
CA ARG A 117 16.87 -10.43 41.75
C ARG A 117 17.62 -9.73 42.88
N THR A 118 17.94 -8.45 42.71
CA THR A 118 18.59 -7.64 43.76
C THR A 118 17.69 -7.47 44.97
N ALA A 119 16.39 -7.17 44.77
CA ALA A 119 15.42 -7.09 45.85
C ALA A 119 15.27 -8.43 46.61
N PHE A 120 15.29 -9.56 45.90
CA PHE A 120 15.24 -10.88 46.52
C PHE A 120 16.49 -11.17 47.35
N SER A 121 17.68 -10.91 46.80
CA SER A 121 18.95 -11.10 47.50
C SER A 121 19.07 -10.21 48.75
N ALA A 122 18.66 -8.96 48.66
CA ALA A 122 18.61 -8.05 49.80
C ALA A 122 17.65 -8.55 50.89
N ARG A 123 16.46 -9.05 50.50
CA ARG A 123 15.50 -9.65 51.43
C ARG A 123 16.05 -10.90 52.09
N GLU A 124 16.68 -11.82 51.35
CA GLU A 124 17.30 -13.01 51.95
C GLU A 124 18.38 -12.65 52.97
N THR A 125 19.20 -11.65 52.65
CA THR A 125 20.24 -11.14 53.56
C THR A 125 19.63 -10.55 54.84
N ALA A 126 18.57 -9.75 54.70
CA ALA A 126 17.82 -9.21 55.83
C ALA A 126 17.14 -10.31 56.66
N LEU A 127 16.59 -11.36 56.03
CA LEU A 127 15.98 -12.47 56.75
C LEU A 127 17.01 -13.32 57.48
N ARG A 128 18.19 -13.54 56.90
CA ARG A 128 19.28 -14.30 57.54
C ARG A 128 19.77 -13.57 58.80
N THR A 129 19.96 -12.26 58.74
CA THR A 129 20.36 -11.44 59.90
C THR A 129 19.29 -11.47 60.99
N VAL A 130 18.01 -11.31 60.64
CA VAL A 130 16.91 -11.35 61.60
C VAL A 130 16.75 -12.74 62.24
N ARG A 131 16.96 -13.84 61.49
CA ARG A 131 16.90 -15.21 62.04
C ARG A 131 17.91 -15.43 63.16
N GLY A 132 19.08 -14.82 63.08
CA GLY A 132 20.13 -14.90 64.11
C GLY A 132 19.90 -14.01 65.34
N MET A 133 18.85 -13.19 65.37
CA MET A 133 18.54 -12.37 66.55
C MET A 133 18.01 -13.23 67.71
N PRO A 134 18.43 -12.95 68.96
CA PRO A 134 17.88 -13.60 70.15
C PRO A 134 16.38 -13.35 70.29
N GLU A 135 15.69 -14.23 71.01
CA GLU A 135 14.24 -14.17 71.27
C GLU A 135 13.92 -14.46 72.75
N THR A 136 14.86 -14.16 73.64
CA THR A 136 14.79 -14.53 75.06
C THR A 136 13.84 -13.63 75.84
N THR A 137 13.70 -12.36 75.44
CA THR A 137 12.75 -11.41 76.03
C THR A 137 11.60 -11.07 75.09
N ASP A 138 10.50 -10.55 75.64
CA ASP A 138 9.37 -10.10 74.82
C ASP A 138 9.72 -8.88 73.95
N GLU A 139 10.66 -8.04 74.40
CA GLU A 139 11.21 -6.94 73.61
C GLU A 139 12.01 -7.44 72.40
N GLU A 140 12.84 -8.46 72.58
CA GLU A 140 13.59 -9.12 71.51
C GLU A 140 12.65 -9.79 70.48
N LYS A 141 11.61 -10.49 70.96
CA LYS A 141 10.56 -11.06 70.08
C LYS A 141 9.83 -9.97 69.29
N ALA A 142 9.49 -8.85 69.94
CA ALA A 142 8.83 -7.72 69.28
C ALA A 142 9.74 -7.08 68.22
N ALA A 143 11.02 -6.87 68.54
CA ALA A 143 12.03 -6.33 67.62
C ALA A 143 12.22 -7.25 66.40
N LYS A 144 12.36 -8.56 66.62
CA LYS A 144 12.49 -9.54 65.54
C LYS A 144 11.26 -9.56 64.63
N LYS A 145 10.06 -9.54 65.20
CA LYS A 145 8.79 -9.47 64.45
C LYS A 145 8.67 -8.17 63.65
N ALA A 146 9.09 -7.04 64.21
CA ALA A 146 9.11 -5.75 63.52
C ALA A 146 10.10 -5.76 62.34
N ALA A 147 11.31 -6.32 62.55
CA ALA A 147 12.32 -6.44 61.51
C ALA A 147 11.86 -7.36 60.35
N LEU A 148 11.21 -8.50 60.65
CA LEU A 148 10.60 -9.36 59.64
C LEU A 148 9.53 -8.62 58.81
N LYS A 149 8.63 -7.88 59.49
CA LYS A 149 7.60 -7.07 58.81
C LYS A 149 8.22 -5.98 57.94
N LYS A 150 9.29 -5.33 58.39
CA LYS A 150 10.01 -4.30 57.64
C LYS A 150 10.62 -4.91 56.38
N ALA A 151 11.38 -6.00 56.49
CA ALA A 151 11.98 -6.69 55.34
C ALA A 151 10.94 -7.15 54.31
N GLN A 152 9.75 -7.59 54.76
CA GLN A 152 8.65 -7.95 53.87
C GLN A 152 8.03 -6.72 53.16
N LYS A 153 7.82 -5.61 53.88
CA LYS A 153 7.32 -4.36 53.29
C LYS A 153 8.30 -3.77 52.27
N ASP A 154 9.58 -3.75 52.62
CA ASP A 154 10.64 -3.22 51.74
C ASP A 154 10.73 -4.03 50.44
N PHE A 155 10.63 -5.36 50.54
CA PHE A 155 10.54 -6.23 49.35
C PHE A 155 9.30 -5.93 48.50
N GLN A 156 8.11 -5.83 49.12
CA GLN A 156 6.89 -5.52 48.38
C GLN A 156 6.96 -4.14 47.70
N ALA A 157 7.55 -3.15 48.36
CA ALA A 157 7.77 -1.81 47.79
C ALA A 157 8.69 -1.89 46.56
N ALA A 158 9.81 -2.60 46.65
CA ALA A 158 10.73 -2.80 45.53
C ALA A 158 10.05 -3.49 44.33
N ILE A 159 9.25 -4.54 44.57
CA ILE A 159 8.49 -5.22 43.51
C ILE A 159 7.46 -4.27 42.88
N LYS A 160 6.77 -3.45 43.69
CA LYS A 160 5.78 -2.48 43.18
C LYS A 160 6.44 -1.43 42.30
N VAL A 161 7.59 -0.88 42.71
CA VAL A 161 8.37 0.07 41.91
C VAL A 161 8.79 -0.55 40.58
N ALA A 162 9.32 -1.78 40.59
CA ALA A 162 9.71 -2.50 39.38
C ALA A 162 8.51 -2.74 38.44
N GLN A 163 7.34 -3.08 38.98
CA GLN A 163 6.11 -3.23 38.19
C GLN A 163 5.64 -1.91 37.58
N THR A 164 5.70 -0.80 38.32
CA THR A 164 5.31 0.51 37.79
C THR A 164 6.25 1.00 36.69
N ALA A 165 7.57 0.81 36.87
CA ALA A 165 8.56 1.14 35.84
C ALA A 165 8.33 0.30 34.58
N PHE A 166 8.06 -1.00 34.71
CA PHE A 166 7.75 -1.89 33.60
C PHE A 166 6.48 -1.46 32.84
N LYS A 167 5.41 -1.08 33.55
CA LYS A 167 4.18 -0.57 32.92
C LYS A 167 4.44 0.73 32.15
N ALA A 168 5.23 1.64 32.72
CA ALA A 168 5.59 2.89 32.06
C ALA A 168 6.42 2.64 30.79
N ALA A 169 7.42 1.77 30.87
CA ALA A 169 8.25 1.39 29.72
C ALA A 169 7.45 0.74 28.59
N ASN A 170 6.53 -0.19 28.91
CA ASN A 170 5.64 -0.78 27.91
C ASN A 170 4.76 0.27 27.22
N LYS A 171 4.21 1.22 27.98
CA LYS A 171 3.43 2.32 27.43
C LYS A 171 4.27 3.17 26.47
N THR A 172 5.49 3.51 26.86
CA THR A 172 6.43 4.26 26.01
C THR A 172 6.74 3.48 24.73
N ALA A 173 7.00 2.16 24.82
CA ALA A 173 7.25 1.31 23.67
C ALA A 173 6.07 1.31 22.68
N ASP A 174 4.85 1.22 23.22
CA ASP A 174 3.62 1.26 22.41
C ASP A 174 3.40 2.63 21.76
N ASP A 175 3.68 3.73 22.48
CA ASP A 175 3.56 5.09 21.96
C ASP A 175 4.60 5.36 20.87
N VAL A 176 5.84 4.89 21.02
CA VAL A 176 6.87 4.95 19.97
C VAL A 176 6.43 4.13 18.75
N ALA A 177 5.96 2.89 18.95
CA ALA A 177 5.49 2.05 17.85
C ALA A 177 4.33 2.70 17.07
N LYS A 178 3.37 3.32 17.78
CA LYS A 178 2.26 4.07 17.17
C LYS A 178 2.77 5.28 16.37
N LYS A 179 3.65 6.11 16.95
CA LYS A 179 4.23 7.26 16.25
C LYS A 179 4.98 6.83 14.99
N THR A 180 5.80 5.79 15.08
CA THR A 180 6.51 5.24 13.92
C THR A 180 5.53 4.81 12.85
N ARG A 181 4.47 4.06 13.18
CA ARG A 181 3.44 3.66 12.22
C ARG A 181 2.73 4.85 11.55
N THR A 182 2.43 5.91 12.31
CA THR A 182 1.84 7.13 11.75
C THR A 182 2.79 7.80 10.75
N VAL A 183 4.07 7.93 11.09
CA VAL A 183 5.09 8.47 10.18
C VAL A 183 5.25 7.62 8.93
N CYS A 184 5.18 6.29 9.05
CA CYS A 184 5.18 5.38 7.89
C CYS A 184 4.00 5.65 6.95
N ASN A 185 2.83 5.99 7.50
CA ASN A 185 1.62 6.23 6.70
C ASN A 185 1.60 7.63 6.06
N THR A 186 2.23 8.63 6.67
CA THR A 186 2.25 10.02 6.14
C THR A 186 3.42 10.32 5.21
N LYS A 187 4.55 9.59 5.32
CA LYS A 187 5.70 9.73 4.40
C LYS A 187 5.54 8.97 3.08
N VAL A 188 4.56 8.07 2.99
CA VAL A 188 4.19 7.48 1.71
C VAL A 188 3.43 8.55 0.92
N PRO A 189 3.95 9.05 -0.21
CA PRO A 189 3.23 10.03 -0.99
C PRO A 189 1.88 9.45 -1.38
N ALA A 190 0.81 10.12 -0.98
CA ALA A 190 -0.52 9.85 -1.52
C ALA A 190 -0.37 9.94 -3.03
N THR A 191 -0.59 8.82 -3.73
CA THR A 191 -0.64 8.84 -5.19
C THR A 191 -1.78 9.77 -5.54
N THR A 192 -1.44 11.00 -5.95
CA THR A 192 -2.38 11.95 -6.50
C THR A 192 -3.02 11.27 -7.68
N ASN A 193 -4.27 10.83 -7.50
CA ASN A 193 -5.18 10.60 -8.61
C ASN A 193 -5.35 11.96 -9.29
N THR A 194 -4.46 12.27 -10.23
CA THR A 194 -4.76 13.24 -11.27
C THR A 194 -5.83 12.60 -12.13
N GLY A 195 -7.08 12.75 -11.69
CA GLY A 195 -8.24 12.61 -12.54
C GLY A 195 -8.10 13.65 -13.63
N THR A 196 -7.63 13.21 -14.80
CA THR A 196 -7.69 14.00 -16.02
C THR A 196 -9.14 14.04 -16.45
N THR A 197 -9.91 14.94 -15.85
CA THR A 197 -11.11 15.51 -16.48
C THR A 197 -10.65 16.58 -17.44
N LYS A 198 -10.67 16.27 -18.74
CA LYS A 198 -11.14 17.12 -19.84
C LYS A 198 -11.00 16.36 -21.15
#